data_AF-A0A016UDB8-F1
#
_entry.id   AF-A0A016UDB8-F1
#
_cell.length_a   1.000
_cell.length_b   1.000
_cell.length_c   1.000
_cell.angle_alpha   90.00
_cell.angle_beta   90.00
_cell.angle_gamma   90.00
#
_symmetry.space_group_name_H-M   'P 1'
#
loop_
_entity.id
_entity.type
_entity.pdbx_description
1 polymer ?
#
loop_
_entity_poly.entity_id
_entity_poly.type
_entity_poly.pdbx_seq_one_letter_code
_entity_poly.pdbx_strand_id
1 'polypeptide(L)'
;MVSSSSRSSLVSTRQPKKNRTEETQANGKPLDRLIKVTNDARTPGYMKLVIDLMLEMKEEIQEANRRNKEQTDEVERLRNENLSLKSQLNALRTSNTLPISTSVSDSASLSSSNNDPDLKRSIVIRNLPEPQCTNSVEKVFHDLSAVTEILSCLDVECLPITTYRMGQESIPDAYELLICDIFINSKCIRFMVVYRVPGNTSGLNRLMKTISDFSICSNPCILLGDFNLPSLYSQGNLCESTNNSQTFLSLILTHGFQQLVTSPTRGNAYLDLLFCNDTFLIRNVQIGAPIGGSDHSTVIFDLNLLVLPEIFEYKRDFKNADYSAILEHLANIDWLGSFNMTNTVNEMYETFLAILHHVIELFFPIRKVKLAQLSLPKYLQRMLNHRTLLWKNAVLKQDANSWDKFKEANLRTEKAVNRYNVYLEKKLIESEDKTKFYSKPRHGANTMVP
;
A
#
# COMPACT_ATOMS: atom_id res chain seq x y z
N MET A 1 34.80 74.21 -25.01
CA MET A 1 35.22 73.48 -23.79
C MET A 1 33.98 72.77 -23.25
N VAL A 2 33.81 71.45 -23.24
CA VAL A 2 34.65 70.28 -23.60
C VAL A 2 33.67 69.19 -24.07
N SER A 3 34.09 68.37 -25.04
CA SER A 3 33.28 67.41 -25.81
C SER A 3 33.63 65.94 -25.53
N SER A 4 32.59 65.10 -25.46
CA SER A 4 32.42 63.70 -25.90
C SER A 4 33.57 62.67 -25.90
N SER A 5 33.29 61.46 -25.38
CA SER A 5 33.62 60.17 -26.03
C SER A 5 32.81 58.99 -25.45
N SER A 6 32.35 58.11 -26.34
CA SER A 6 31.42 56.99 -26.16
C SER A 6 32.09 55.69 -25.65
N ARG A 7 31.33 54.80 -24.98
CA ARG A 7 31.71 53.37 -24.80
C ARG A 7 30.52 52.45 -25.08
N SER A 8 30.73 51.52 -26.00
CA SER A 8 29.76 50.56 -26.55
C SER A 8 30.08 49.11 -26.17
N SER A 9 29.07 48.26 -26.35
CA SER A 9 28.89 46.82 -26.09
C SER A 9 29.73 45.82 -26.91
N LEU A 10 29.87 44.56 -26.41
CA LEU A 10 29.63 43.24 -27.07
C LEU A 10 30.63 42.11 -26.70
N VAL A 11 30.05 40.96 -26.30
CA VAL A 11 30.32 39.53 -26.66
C VAL A 11 31.72 38.92 -26.53
N SER A 12 31.79 37.74 -25.87
CA SER A 12 32.80 36.71 -26.18
C SER A 12 32.21 35.30 -26.18
N THR A 13 32.48 34.60 -27.29
CA THR A 13 32.07 33.26 -27.72
C THR A 13 32.84 32.14 -27.00
N ARG A 14 32.18 30.98 -26.81
CA ARG A 14 32.77 29.72 -26.31
C ARG A 14 33.62 29.05 -27.40
N GLN A 15 34.84 28.63 -27.05
CA GLN A 15 35.67 27.71 -27.84
C GLN A 15 35.59 26.26 -27.31
N PRO A 16 35.75 25.24 -28.17
CA PRO A 16 35.58 23.82 -27.82
C PRO A 16 36.84 23.20 -27.21
N LYS A 17 36.68 22.31 -26.22
CA LYS A 17 37.79 21.54 -25.62
C LYS A 17 38.07 20.27 -26.43
N LYS A 18 39.36 20.11 -26.76
CA LYS A 18 40.01 18.94 -27.37
C LYS A 18 39.76 17.65 -26.57
N ASN A 19 39.33 16.60 -27.28
CA ASN A 19 39.42 15.21 -26.82
C ASN A 19 40.88 14.76 -26.89
N ARG A 20 41.40 14.26 -25.77
CA ARG A 20 42.65 13.49 -25.71
C ARG A 20 42.29 12.05 -25.39
N THR A 21 42.50 11.21 -26.38
CA THR A 21 42.40 9.76 -26.38
C THR A 21 43.57 9.20 -25.56
N GLU A 22 43.31 8.47 -24.48
CA GLU A 22 44.28 7.57 -23.85
C GLU A 22 43.63 6.19 -23.68
N GLU A 23 43.95 5.35 -24.66
CA GLU A 23 44.29 3.91 -24.60
C GLU A 23 43.53 2.99 -23.64
N THR A 24 42.53 2.33 -24.23
CA THR A 24 41.87 1.13 -23.76
C THR A 24 42.81 -0.09 -23.89
N GLN A 25 43.51 -0.48 -22.83
CA GLN A 25 44.06 -1.84 -22.70
C GLN A 25 44.02 -2.31 -21.23
N ALA A 26 43.00 -3.10 -20.87
CA ALA A 26 43.06 -4.11 -19.80
C ALA A 26 41.77 -4.95 -19.79
N ASN A 27 41.70 -5.89 -20.72
CA ASN A 27 40.65 -6.91 -20.83
C ASN A 27 40.94 -8.07 -19.83
N GLY A 28 40.90 -7.77 -18.53
CA GLY A 28 41.09 -8.75 -17.45
C GLY A 28 39.80 -8.91 -16.64
N LYS A 29 39.50 -10.13 -16.16
CA LYS A 29 38.30 -10.40 -15.37
C LYS A 29 38.34 -9.53 -14.10
N PRO A 30 37.20 -9.13 -13.52
CA PRO A 30 37.16 -8.30 -12.30
C PRO A 30 38.01 -8.84 -11.14
N LEU A 31 38.20 -10.17 -11.10
CA LEU A 31 39.04 -10.89 -10.16
C LEU A 31 40.54 -10.54 -10.26
N ASP A 32 41.05 -10.39 -11.50
CA ASP A 32 42.45 -10.06 -11.75
C ASP A 32 42.78 -8.63 -11.33
N ARG A 33 41.75 -7.76 -11.27
CA ARG A 33 41.86 -6.40 -10.74
C ARG A 33 41.89 -6.40 -9.22
N LEU A 34 41.09 -7.25 -8.58
CA LEU A 34 41.02 -7.34 -7.11
C LEU A 34 42.32 -7.91 -6.52
N ILE A 35 42.86 -8.98 -7.13
CA ILE A 35 44.14 -9.59 -6.73
C ILE A 35 45.32 -8.61 -6.89
N LYS A 36 45.28 -7.74 -7.91
CA LYS A 36 46.30 -6.68 -8.09
C LYS A 36 46.26 -5.62 -6.99
N VAL A 37 45.10 -5.33 -6.41
CA VAL A 37 44.94 -4.36 -5.30
C VAL A 37 45.44 -4.94 -3.98
N THR A 38 45.30 -6.26 -3.76
CA THR A 38 45.83 -6.94 -2.57
C THR A 38 47.36 -6.95 -2.51
N ASN A 39 48.01 -6.98 -3.69
CA ASN A 39 49.47 -6.99 -3.85
C ASN A 39 50.13 -5.60 -3.81
N ASP A 40 49.36 -4.51 -3.73
CA ASP A 40 49.89 -3.17 -3.56
C ASP A 40 50.36 -2.97 -2.10
N ALA A 41 51.58 -2.45 -1.94
CA ALA A 41 52.20 -2.16 -0.65
C ALA A 41 51.50 -1.00 0.09
N ARG A 42 50.65 -0.23 -0.59
CA ARG A 42 49.88 0.89 0.00
C ARG A 42 48.50 0.50 0.53
N THR A 43 48.05 -0.74 0.34
CA THR A 43 46.70 -1.18 0.75
C THR A 43 46.66 -1.46 2.26
N PRO A 44 45.80 -0.77 3.04
CA PRO A 44 45.66 -0.98 4.48
C PRO A 44 45.29 -2.43 4.85
N GLY A 45 45.79 -2.93 5.98
CA GLY A 45 45.64 -4.35 6.36
C GLY A 45 44.20 -4.85 6.50
N TYR A 46 43.29 -4.02 7.01
CA TYR A 46 41.86 -4.36 7.09
C TYR A 46 41.22 -4.56 5.71
N MET A 47 41.71 -3.84 4.69
CA MET A 47 41.18 -3.92 3.34
C MET A 47 41.64 -5.20 2.63
N LYS A 48 42.85 -5.71 2.96
CA LYS A 48 43.31 -7.03 2.51
C LYS A 48 42.46 -8.15 3.09
N LEU A 49 42.19 -8.09 4.40
CA LEU A 49 41.32 -9.05 5.09
C LEU A 49 39.92 -9.11 4.47
N VAL A 50 39.31 -7.96 4.18
CA VAL A 50 38.00 -7.89 3.51
C VAL A 50 38.06 -8.50 2.11
N ILE A 51 39.12 -8.25 1.34
CA ILE A 51 39.28 -8.82 0.00
C ILE A 51 39.45 -10.34 0.07
N ASP A 52 40.21 -10.87 1.02
CA ASP A 52 40.42 -12.31 1.20
C ASP A 52 39.11 -13.01 1.60
N LEU A 53 38.35 -12.44 2.54
CA LEU A 53 37.00 -12.91 2.91
C LEU A 53 36.03 -12.89 1.72
N MET A 54 36.11 -11.86 0.87
CA MET A 54 35.27 -11.79 -0.33
C MET A 54 35.65 -12.84 -1.38
N LEU A 55 36.92 -13.23 -1.45
CA LEU A 55 37.38 -14.29 -2.34
C LEU A 55 36.90 -15.67 -1.86
N GLU A 56 37.05 -15.96 -0.56
CA GLU A 56 36.54 -17.20 0.06
C GLU A 56 35.03 -17.33 -0.11
N MET A 57 34.27 -16.28 0.20
CA MET A 57 32.80 -16.27 0.06
C MET A 57 32.36 -16.50 -1.39
N LYS A 58 33.13 -16.01 -2.37
CA LYS A 58 32.84 -16.25 -3.78
C LYS A 58 33.03 -17.72 -4.16
N GLU A 59 34.09 -18.36 -3.67
CA GLU A 59 34.33 -19.79 -3.90
C GLU A 59 33.21 -20.64 -3.29
N GLU A 60 32.78 -20.31 -2.07
CA GLU A 60 31.64 -20.96 -1.42
C GLU A 60 30.34 -20.81 -2.21
N ILE A 61 30.06 -19.60 -2.73
CA ILE A 61 28.87 -19.35 -3.58
C ILE A 61 28.94 -20.15 -4.87
N GLN A 62 30.12 -20.26 -5.49
CA GLN A 62 30.29 -21.06 -6.71
C GLN A 62 30.03 -22.54 -6.44
N GLU A 63 30.54 -23.06 -5.32
CA GLU A 63 30.35 -24.45 -4.92
C GLU A 63 28.88 -24.73 -4.51
N ALA A 64 28.22 -23.80 -3.84
CA ALA A 64 26.79 -23.88 -3.55
C ALA A 64 25.93 -23.91 -4.83
N ASN A 65 26.26 -23.06 -5.81
CA ASN A 65 25.58 -23.05 -7.10
C ASN A 65 25.80 -24.35 -7.89
N ARG A 66 26.99 -24.95 -7.81
CA ARG A 66 27.28 -26.27 -8.39
C ARG A 66 26.39 -27.35 -7.77
N ARG A 67 26.31 -27.40 -6.43
CA ARG A 67 25.44 -28.33 -5.70
C ARG A 67 23.95 -28.13 -6.00
N ASN A 68 23.49 -26.88 -6.08
CA ASN A 68 22.09 -26.58 -6.46
C ASN A 68 21.76 -27.07 -7.87
N LYS A 69 22.70 -26.93 -8.82
CA LYS A 69 22.52 -27.45 -10.18
C LYS A 69 22.40 -28.98 -10.17
N GLU A 70 23.30 -29.67 -9.46
CA GLU A 70 23.25 -31.13 -9.34
C GLU A 70 21.96 -31.63 -8.69
N GLN A 71 21.48 -30.95 -7.66
CA GLN A 71 20.18 -31.24 -7.04
C GLN A 71 19.01 -31.01 -8.00
N THR A 72 19.07 -29.96 -8.81
CA THR A 72 18.03 -29.65 -9.81
C THR A 72 17.97 -30.74 -10.87
N ASP A 73 19.12 -31.14 -11.41
CA ASP A 73 19.24 -32.22 -12.40
C ASP A 73 18.74 -33.56 -11.84
N GLU A 74 19.00 -33.83 -10.55
CA GLU A 74 18.50 -35.04 -9.87
C GLU A 74 16.99 -35.02 -9.65
N VAL A 75 16.41 -33.88 -9.27
CA VAL A 75 14.96 -33.72 -9.16
C VAL A 75 14.28 -33.92 -10.51
N GLU A 76 14.89 -33.44 -11.60
CA GLU A 76 14.38 -33.66 -12.95
C GLU A 76 14.41 -35.15 -13.32
N ARG A 77 15.50 -35.87 -13.03
CA ARG A 77 15.58 -37.33 -13.23
C ARG A 77 14.50 -38.08 -12.45
N LEU A 78 14.34 -37.78 -11.15
CA LEU A 78 13.33 -38.44 -10.31
C LEU A 78 11.89 -38.13 -10.74
N ARG A 79 11.64 -36.93 -11.26
CA ARG A 79 10.33 -36.57 -11.85
C ARG A 79 10.05 -37.39 -13.11
N ASN A 80 11.03 -37.54 -13.99
CA ASN A 80 10.90 -38.33 -15.21
C ASN A 80 10.70 -39.83 -14.92
N GLU A 81 11.41 -40.36 -13.93
CA GLU A 81 11.22 -41.73 -13.45
C GLU A 81 9.81 -41.93 -12.86
N ASN A 82 9.34 -41.00 -12.03
CA ASN A 82 7.97 -41.03 -11.50
C ASN A 82 6.91 -40.97 -12.61
N LEU A 83 7.13 -40.16 -13.65
CA LEU A 83 6.24 -40.09 -14.82
C LEU A 83 6.18 -41.43 -15.56
N SER A 84 7.32 -42.08 -15.76
CA SER A 84 7.40 -43.43 -16.36
C SER A 84 6.66 -44.47 -15.51
N LEU A 85 6.92 -44.52 -14.21
CA LEU A 85 6.27 -45.46 -13.28
C LEU A 85 4.76 -45.24 -13.19
N LYS A 86 4.29 -43.99 -13.14
CA LYS A 86 2.86 -43.67 -13.19
C LYS A 86 2.21 -44.10 -14.49
N SER A 87 2.91 -43.97 -15.61
CA SER A 87 2.41 -44.40 -16.94
C SER A 87 2.30 -45.92 -17.02
N GLN A 88 3.28 -46.66 -16.49
CA GLN A 88 3.22 -48.12 -16.38
C GLN A 88 2.07 -48.58 -15.45
N LEU A 89 1.89 -47.90 -14.32
CA LEU A 89 0.81 -48.21 -13.37
C LEU A 89 -0.58 -47.94 -13.97
N ASN A 90 -0.72 -46.87 -14.78
CA ASN A 90 -1.94 -46.59 -15.51
C ASN A 90 -2.21 -47.63 -16.60
N ALA A 91 -1.18 -48.06 -17.35
CA ALA A 91 -1.30 -49.13 -18.34
C ALA A 91 -1.77 -50.46 -17.71
N LEU A 92 -1.27 -50.79 -16.52
CA LEU A 92 -1.68 -51.94 -15.70
C LEU A 92 -3.09 -51.80 -15.10
N ARG A 93 -3.57 -50.57 -14.86
CA ARG A 93 -4.94 -50.29 -14.41
C ARG A 93 -5.94 -50.35 -15.56
N THR A 94 -5.57 -49.89 -16.74
CA THR A 94 -6.44 -49.94 -17.94
C THR A 94 -6.65 -51.36 -18.47
N SER A 95 -5.75 -52.31 -18.18
CA SER A 95 -5.96 -53.73 -18.49
C SER A 95 -6.91 -54.44 -17.51
N ASN A 96 -7.28 -53.80 -16.39
CA ASN A 96 -8.15 -54.35 -15.36
C ASN A 96 -9.21 -53.31 -14.93
N THR A 97 -10.18 -52.95 -15.78
CA THR A 97 -11.55 -52.56 -15.35
C THR A 97 -12.52 -52.27 -16.51
N LEU A 98 -13.76 -52.77 -16.38
CA LEU A 98 -14.96 -52.54 -17.21
C LEU A 98 -15.56 -51.13 -17.00
N PRO A 99 -16.38 -50.61 -17.94
CA PRO A 99 -16.79 -49.21 -17.95
C PRO A 99 -17.96 -48.93 -17.01
N ILE A 100 -17.88 -47.83 -16.25
CA ILE A 100 -19.03 -47.20 -15.60
C ILE A 100 -19.14 -45.77 -16.12
N SER A 101 -20.30 -45.50 -16.71
CA SER A 101 -20.80 -44.21 -17.15
C SER A 101 -21.18 -43.34 -15.95
N THR A 102 -20.86 -42.04 -16.01
CA THR A 102 -21.57 -41.04 -15.23
C THR A 102 -21.55 -39.71 -15.95
N SER A 103 -22.73 -39.34 -16.44
CA SER A 103 -23.08 -38.02 -16.94
C SER A 103 -23.03 -36.99 -15.81
N VAL A 104 -22.36 -35.86 -16.02
CA VAL A 104 -22.52 -34.67 -15.18
C VAL A 104 -22.92 -33.53 -16.09
N SER A 105 -24.18 -33.11 -15.95
CA SER A 105 -24.76 -31.91 -16.49
C SER A 105 -24.65 -30.81 -15.44
N ASP A 106 -23.96 -29.72 -15.74
CA ASP A 106 -24.13 -28.45 -15.02
C ASP A 106 -23.89 -27.28 -15.97
N SER A 107 -24.98 -26.57 -16.27
CA SER A 107 -24.98 -25.28 -16.95
C SER A 107 -25.60 -24.26 -16.00
N ALA A 108 -24.77 -23.63 -15.17
CA ALA A 108 -25.16 -22.48 -14.37
C ALA A 108 -24.95 -21.20 -15.19
N SER A 109 -26.05 -20.60 -15.61
CA SER A 109 -26.10 -19.32 -16.32
C SER A 109 -25.72 -18.16 -15.38
N LEU A 110 -24.67 -17.41 -15.74
CA LEU A 110 -24.35 -16.15 -15.08
C LEU A 110 -25.15 -15.01 -15.71
N SER A 111 -26.01 -14.37 -14.92
CA SER A 111 -26.69 -13.12 -15.25
C SER A 111 -25.65 -12.00 -15.43
N SER A 112 -25.44 -11.54 -16.66
CA SER A 112 -24.52 -10.46 -16.98
C SER A 112 -25.25 -9.12 -17.01
N SER A 113 -24.93 -8.26 -16.04
CA SER A 113 -25.29 -6.84 -16.03
C SER A 113 -24.07 -5.98 -15.69
N ASN A 114 -22.91 -6.26 -16.31
CA ASN A 114 -21.70 -5.47 -16.09
C ASN A 114 -21.24 -4.81 -17.40
N ASN A 115 -21.36 -3.49 -17.46
CA ASN A 115 -20.95 -2.61 -18.56
C ASN A 115 -19.49 -2.15 -18.44
N ASP A 116 -18.59 -3.02 -17.98
CA ASP A 116 -17.16 -2.72 -17.98
C ASP A 116 -16.54 -3.19 -19.32
N PRO A 117 -16.00 -2.29 -20.15
CA PRO A 117 -15.35 -2.67 -21.40
C PRO A 117 -14.14 -3.58 -21.21
N ASP A 118 -13.50 -3.57 -20.03
CA ASP A 118 -12.35 -4.42 -19.73
C ASP A 118 -12.77 -5.86 -19.38
N LEU A 119 -13.93 -6.05 -18.75
CA LEU A 119 -14.53 -7.38 -18.52
C LEU A 119 -14.95 -8.05 -19.83
N LYS A 120 -15.35 -7.29 -20.86
CA LYS A 120 -15.72 -7.83 -22.18
C LYS A 120 -14.51 -8.39 -22.96
N ARG A 121 -13.29 -8.06 -22.55
CA ARG A 121 -12.03 -8.52 -23.16
C ARG A 121 -11.24 -9.46 -22.25
N SER A 122 -11.78 -9.80 -21.07
CA SER A 122 -11.13 -10.60 -20.05
C SER A 122 -11.79 -11.97 -19.93
N ILE A 123 -10.99 -13.00 -19.68
CA ILE A 123 -11.48 -14.37 -19.46
C ILE A 123 -11.41 -14.64 -17.95
N VAL A 124 -12.52 -15.07 -17.36
CA VAL A 124 -12.58 -15.43 -15.94
C VAL A 124 -12.59 -16.95 -15.82
N ILE A 125 -11.53 -17.50 -15.22
CA ILE A 125 -11.38 -18.94 -14.98
C ILE A 125 -11.68 -19.21 -13.51
N ARG A 126 -12.63 -20.10 -13.24
CA ARG A 126 -12.99 -20.53 -11.88
C ARG A 126 -12.29 -21.84 -11.51
N ASN A 127 -12.09 -22.05 -10.21
CA ASN A 127 -11.54 -23.29 -9.63
C ASN A 127 -10.09 -23.60 -10.06
N LEU A 128 -9.28 -22.57 -10.35
CA LEU A 128 -7.85 -22.76 -10.59
C LEU A 128 -7.13 -23.03 -9.25
N PRO A 129 -6.46 -24.19 -9.07
CA PRO A 129 -5.80 -24.56 -7.82
C PRO A 129 -4.83 -23.47 -7.34
N GLU A 130 -4.78 -23.19 -6.04
CA GLU A 130 -3.83 -22.21 -5.49
C GLU A 130 -2.37 -22.71 -5.58
N PRO A 131 -1.42 -21.84 -5.99
CA PRO A 131 -0.03 -22.21 -6.07
C PRO A 131 0.54 -22.38 -4.65
N GLN A 132 1.26 -23.48 -4.44
CA GLN A 132 1.90 -23.80 -3.15
C GLN A 132 3.18 -22.99 -2.89
N CYS A 133 3.59 -22.13 -3.82
CA CYS A 133 4.80 -21.32 -3.68
C CYS A 133 4.56 -20.09 -2.79
N THR A 134 5.57 -19.69 -2.02
CA THR A 134 5.51 -18.51 -1.13
C THR A 134 5.95 -17.22 -1.82
N ASN A 135 6.71 -17.33 -2.91
CA ASN A 135 7.28 -16.23 -3.67
C ASN A 135 6.29 -15.65 -4.70
N SER A 136 6.06 -14.33 -4.66
CA SER A 136 5.15 -13.62 -5.56
C SER A 136 5.51 -13.76 -7.04
N VAL A 137 6.80 -13.83 -7.38
CA VAL A 137 7.24 -13.99 -8.79
C VAL A 137 6.88 -15.38 -9.31
N GLU A 138 7.13 -16.41 -8.51
CA GLU A 138 6.78 -17.80 -8.85
C GLU A 138 5.26 -17.99 -9.00
N LYS A 139 4.46 -17.30 -8.17
CA LYS A 139 2.99 -17.30 -8.30
C LYS A 139 2.53 -16.77 -9.65
N VAL A 140 3.09 -15.64 -10.09
CA VAL A 140 2.74 -15.03 -11.37
C VAL A 140 3.10 -15.94 -12.54
N PHE A 141 4.29 -16.56 -12.52
CA PHE A 141 4.69 -17.51 -13.56
C PHE A 141 3.84 -18.77 -13.56
N HIS A 142 3.50 -19.32 -12.40
CA HIS A 142 2.61 -20.46 -12.26
C HIS A 142 1.23 -20.16 -12.87
N ASP A 143 0.65 -19.02 -12.51
CA ASP A 143 -0.67 -18.62 -12.99
C ASP A 143 -0.67 -18.32 -14.49
N LEU A 144 0.38 -17.67 -15.02
CA LEU A 144 0.52 -17.45 -16.47
C LEU A 144 0.64 -18.78 -17.24
N SER A 145 1.42 -19.73 -16.72
CA SER A 145 1.57 -21.06 -17.33
C SER A 145 0.26 -21.82 -17.35
N ALA A 146 -0.44 -21.88 -16.21
CA ALA A 146 -1.71 -22.59 -16.10
C ALA A 146 -2.79 -21.98 -16.99
N VAL A 147 -2.90 -20.65 -17.06
CA VAL A 147 -3.84 -19.97 -17.96
C VAL A 147 -3.50 -20.25 -19.43
N THR A 148 -2.22 -20.22 -19.80
CA THR A 148 -1.80 -20.49 -21.19
C THR A 148 -2.12 -21.94 -21.60
N GLU A 149 -1.90 -22.90 -20.71
CA GLU A 149 -2.23 -24.31 -20.94
C GLU A 149 -3.75 -24.52 -21.12
N ILE A 150 -4.56 -23.84 -20.29
CA ILE A 150 -6.03 -23.86 -20.42
C ILE A 150 -6.46 -23.27 -21.77
N LEU A 151 -5.91 -22.12 -22.16
CA LEU A 151 -6.25 -21.48 -23.44
C LEU A 151 -5.83 -22.35 -24.63
N SER A 152 -4.68 -23.02 -24.54
CA SER A 152 -4.22 -23.99 -25.54
C SER A 152 -5.15 -25.21 -25.63
N CYS A 153 -5.67 -25.70 -24.50
CA CYS A 153 -6.61 -26.82 -24.47
C CYS A 153 -7.97 -26.44 -25.09
N LEU A 154 -8.37 -25.18 -24.94
CA LEU A 154 -9.62 -24.63 -25.48
C LEU A 154 -9.50 -24.13 -26.93
N ASP A 155 -8.35 -24.33 -27.59
CA ASP A 155 -8.07 -23.87 -28.95
C ASP A 155 -8.26 -22.36 -29.14
N VAL A 156 -7.95 -21.59 -28.09
CA VAL A 156 -8.02 -20.12 -28.12
C VAL A 156 -6.64 -19.58 -28.46
N GLU A 157 -6.45 -19.17 -29.71
CA GLU A 157 -5.21 -18.58 -30.23
C GLU A 157 -4.98 -17.14 -29.70
N CYS A 158 -4.83 -16.98 -28.38
CA CYS A 158 -4.47 -15.70 -27.77
C CYS A 158 -3.49 -15.88 -26.61
N LEU A 159 -2.55 -14.94 -26.47
CA LEU A 159 -1.68 -14.84 -25.32
C LEU A 159 -2.23 -13.77 -24.36
N PRO A 160 -2.41 -14.10 -23.06
CA PRO A 160 -2.89 -13.13 -22.09
C PRO A 160 -1.83 -12.04 -21.86
N ILE A 161 -2.24 -10.77 -21.93
CA ILE A 161 -1.38 -9.62 -21.65
C ILE A 161 -1.04 -9.54 -20.15
N THR A 162 -1.97 -9.95 -19.29
CA THR A 162 -1.77 -10.00 -17.84
C THR A 162 -2.66 -11.07 -17.23
N THR A 163 -2.18 -11.70 -16.16
CA THR A 163 -2.90 -12.68 -15.35
C THR A 163 -2.87 -12.23 -13.89
N TYR A 164 -4.04 -12.22 -13.25
CA TYR A 164 -4.17 -11.89 -11.83
C TYR A 164 -5.21 -12.80 -11.19
N ARG A 165 -4.93 -13.26 -9.97
CA ARG A 165 -5.95 -13.92 -9.15
C ARG A 165 -6.88 -12.87 -8.58
N MET A 166 -8.18 -13.11 -8.70
CA MET A 166 -9.18 -12.38 -7.93
C MET A 166 -8.93 -12.67 -6.45
N GLY A 167 -9.03 -11.65 -5.59
CA GLY A 167 -8.93 -11.83 -4.14
C GLY A 167 -9.97 -12.84 -3.64
N GLN A 168 -9.70 -13.48 -2.50
CA GLN A 168 -10.68 -14.34 -1.86
C GLN A 168 -12.00 -13.58 -1.66
N GLU A 169 -13.13 -14.27 -1.83
CA GLU A 169 -14.43 -13.70 -1.51
C GLU A 169 -14.41 -13.15 -0.07
N SER A 170 -15.05 -12.00 0.15
CA SER A 170 -15.18 -11.41 1.47
C SER A 170 -15.68 -12.47 2.45
N ILE A 171 -14.94 -12.71 3.53
CA ILE A 171 -15.32 -13.68 4.56
C ILE A 171 -16.74 -13.31 5.02
N PRO A 172 -17.72 -14.22 4.88
CA PRO A 172 -19.09 -13.94 5.32
C PRO A 172 -19.10 -13.51 6.79
N ASP A 173 -19.90 -12.49 7.10
CA ASP A 173 -20.07 -11.93 8.44
C ASP A 173 -18.80 -11.32 9.08
N ALA A 174 -17.77 -11.03 8.26
CA ALA A 174 -16.57 -10.35 8.73
C ALA A 174 -16.82 -8.85 9.02
N TYR A 175 -16.01 -8.34 9.95
CA TYR A 175 -15.91 -6.92 10.24
C TYR A 175 -14.44 -6.55 10.48
N GLU A 176 -14.12 -5.29 10.20
CA GLU A 176 -12.87 -4.65 10.57
C GLU A 176 -13.18 -3.53 11.56
N LEU A 177 -12.33 -3.42 12.58
CA LEU A 177 -12.41 -2.37 13.59
C LEU A 177 -11.02 -1.81 13.82
N LEU A 178 -10.82 -0.55 13.43
CA LEU A 178 -9.61 0.21 13.71
C LEU A 178 -9.88 1.15 14.88
N ILE A 179 -9.09 1.02 15.95
CA ILE A 179 -9.18 1.91 17.11
C ILE A 179 -7.91 2.74 17.18
N CYS A 180 -8.08 4.06 17.26
CA CYS A 180 -6.98 5.01 17.32
C CYS A 180 -7.28 6.09 18.36
N ASP A 181 -6.33 6.34 19.26
CA ASP A 181 -6.40 7.44 20.21
C ASP A 181 -5.62 8.63 19.66
N ILE A 182 -6.33 9.74 19.41
CA ILE A 182 -5.73 10.98 18.94
C ILE A 182 -5.56 11.92 20.14
N PHE A 183 -4.31 12.24 20.44
CA PHE A 183 -3.93 13.17 21.49
C PHE A 183 -3.80 14.57 20.91
N ILE A 184 -4.69 15.48 21.31
CA ILE A 184 -4.67 16.89 20.90
C ILE A 184 -4.58 17.74 22.15
N ASN A 185 -3.43 18.42 22.31
CA ASN A 185 -3.05 19.11 23.53
C ASN A 185 -3.06 18.15 24.73
N SER A 186 -3.92 18.40 25.73
CA SER A 186 -4.11 17.57 26.92
C SER A 186 -5.37 16.69 26.87
N LYS A 187 -6.07 16.63 25.72
CA LYS A 187 -7.25 15.78 25.53
C LYS A 187 -6.90 14.58 24.67
N CYS A 188 -7.40 13.40 25.06
CA CYS A 188 -7.38 12.19 24.25
C CYS A 188 -8.78 11.95 23.69
N ILE A 189 -8.89 11.76 22.38
CA ILE A 189 -10.15 11.43 21.69
C ILE A 189 -9.96 10.08 21.02
N ARG A 190 -10.86 9.14 21.31
CA ARG A 190 -10.84 7.81 20.73
C ARG A 190 -11.67 7.76 19.46
N PHE A 191 -11.07 7.30 18.37
CA PHE A 191 -11.74 6.97 17.12
C PHE A 191 -11.87 5.46 16.99
N MET A 192 -13.06 5.01 16.65
CA MET A 192 -13.39 3.61 16.38
C MET A 192 -14.01 3.55 14.99
N VAL A 193 -13.21 3.13 14.01
CA VAL A 193 -13.63 3.05 12.60
C VAL A 193 -14.06 1.62 12.31
N VAL A 194 -15.31 1.44 11.92
CA VAL A 194 -15.93 0.15 11.63
C VAL A 194 -16.12 0.00 10.13
N TYR A 195 -15.78 -1.16 9.61
CA TYR A 195 -16.32 -1.65 8.35
C TYR A 195 -16.93 -3.03 8.60
N ARG A 196 -18.17 -3.24 8.20
CA ARG A 196 -18.82 -4.54 8.28
C ARG A 196 -19.26 -4.98 6.89
N VAL A 197 -18.95 -6.22 6.52
CA VAL A 197 -19.40 -6.82 5.26
C VAL A 197 -20.94 -6.94 5.27
N PRO A 198 -21.63 -6.60 4.16
CA PRO A 198 -23.08 -6.83 4.06
C PRO A 198 -23.38 -8.33 4.17
N GLY A 199 -24.32 -8.71 5.03
CA GLY A 199 -24.58 -10.12 5.30
C GLY A 199 -25.25 -10.37 6.64
N ASN A 200 -25.17 -11.61 7.12
CA ASN A 200 -25.84 -12.04 8.34
C ASN A 200 -25.15 -11.49 9.60
N THR A 201 -25.90 -11.52 10.70
CA THR A 201 -25.55 -10.81 11.94
C THR A 201 -24.71 -11.63 12.91
N SER A 202 -24.15 -12.76 12.51
CA SER A 202 -23.45 -13.67 13.44
C SER A 202 -22.23 -13.00 14.09
N GLY A 203 -21.45 -12.24 13.31
CA GLY A 203 -20.32 -11.44 13.79
C GLY A 203 -20.69 -10.17 14.57
N LEU A 204 -21.96 -9.75 14.54
CA LEU A 204 -22.41 -8.49 15.15
C LEU A 204 -22.22 -8.51 16.66
N ASN A 205 -22.60 -9.58 17.35
CA ASN A 205 -22.47 -9.65 18.81
C ASN A 205 -21.01 -9.47 19.28
N ARG A 206 -20.04 -10.02 18.52
CA ARG A 206 -18.62 -9.88 18.82
C ARG A 206 -18.14 -8.45 18.56
N LEU A 207 -18.55 -7.84 17.45
CA LEU A 207 -18.29 -6.43 17.16
C LEU A 207 -18.84 -5.54 18.28
N MET A 208 -20.09 -5.77 18.69
CA MET A 208 -20.76 -5.01 19.75
C MET A 208 -20.08 -5.16 21.10
N LYS A 209 -19.72 -6.38 21.50
CA LYS A 209 -18.93 -6.60 22.71
C LYS A 209 -17.61 -5.84 22.66
N THR A 210 -16.90 -5.90 21.53
CA THR A 210 -15.62 -5.20 21.35
C THR A 210 -15.81 -3.68 21.45
N ILE A 211 -16.82 -3.12 20.78
CA ILE A 211 -17.15 -1.69 20.87
C ILE A 211 -17.41 -1.31 22.33
N SER A 212 -18.20 -2.10 23.05
CA SER A 212 -18.51 -1.88 24.46
C SER A 212 -17.25 -1.87 25.31
N ASP A 213 -16.38 -2.88 25.17
CA ASP A 213 -15.15 -3.03 25.95
C ASP A 213 -14.23 -1.80 25.79
N PHE A 214 -14.17 -1.21 24.58
CA PHE A 214 -13.35 -0.02 24.31
C PHE A 214 -14.03 1.33 24.59
N SER A 215 -15.34 1.33 24.85
CA SER A 215 -16.13 2.54 25.14
C SER A 215 -16.18 2.87 26.64
N ILE A 216 -15.71 1.98 27.51
CA ILE A 216 -15.70 2.15 28.99
C ILE A 216 -14.76 3.28 29.45
N CYS A 217 -13.83 3.74 28.60
CA CYS A 217 -12.86 4.76 28.99
C CYS A 217 -13.51 6.14 29.19
N SER A 218 -12.93 6.97 30.07
CA SER A 218 -13.40 8.33 30.36
C SER A 218 -13.16 9.34 29.23
N ASN A 219 -12.54 8.92 28.13
CA ASN A 219 -12.21 9.79 27.01
C ASN A 219 -13.44 9.93 26.09
N PRO A 220 -13.63 11.09 25.42
CA PRO A 220 -14.59 11.19 24.33
C PRO A 220 -14.32 10.15 23.25
N CYS A 221 -15.36 9.43 22.85
CA CYS A 221 -15.35 8.36 21.86
C CYS A 221 -16.16 8.77 20.63
N ILE A 222 -15.60 8.52 19.46
CA ILE A 222 -16.25 8.69 18.16
C ILE A 222 -16.23 7.34 17.47
N LEU A 223 -17.42 6.78 17.24
CA LEU A 223 -17.63 5.51 16.55
C LEU A 223 -18.23 5.80 15.18
N LEU A 224 -17.55 5.40 14.10
CA LEU A 224 -17.95 5.76 12.75
C LEU A 224 -17.60 4.68 11.72
N GLY A 225 -18.23 4.75 10.55
CA GLY A 225 -17.89 3.92 9.39
C GLY A 225 -19.11 3.23 8.77
N ASP A 226 -18.87 2.27 7.88
CA ASP A 226 -19.91 1.54 7.16
C ASP A 226 -20.32 0.28 7.95
N PHE A 227 -21.52 0.32 8.52
CA PHE A 227 -22.07 -0.78 9.30
C PHE A 227 -22.80 -1.81 8.43
N ASN A 228 -23.17 -1.46 7.19
CA ASN A 228 -24.04 -2.28 6.34
C ASN A 228 -25.27 -2.85 7.08
N LEU A 229 -25.92 -2.01 7.90
CA LEU A 229 -27.08 -2.36 8.72
C LEU A 229 -28.26 -1.41 8.42
N PRO A 230 -28.89 -1.53 7.24
CA PRO A 230 -29.97 -0.63 6.83
C PRO A 230 -31.21 -0.70 7.72
N SER A 231 -31.40 -1.79 8.47
CA SER A 231 -32.50 -1.95 9.42
C SER A 231 -32.29 -1.18 10.73
N LEU A 232 -31.07 -0.77 11.05
CA LEU A 232 -30.78 -0.05 12.30
C LEU A 232 -31.32 1.37 12.29
N TYR A 233 -31.40 2.00 11.12
CA TYR A 233 -31.69 3.41 11.03
C TYR A 233 -32.60 3.71 9.84
N SER A 234 -33.80 4.21 10.14
CA SER A 234 -34.79 4.57 9.14
C SER A 234 -35.37 5.93 9.49
N GLN A 235 -35.44 6.83 8.50
CA GLN A 235 -36.05 8.16 8.63
C GLN A 235 -35.54 9.00 9.81
N GLY A 236 -34.24 8.90 10.13
CA GLY A 236 -33.63 9.71 11.19
C GLY A 236 -33.77 9.12 12.61
N ASN A 237 -34.31 7.90 12.76
CA ASN A 237 -34.45 7.24 14.05
C ASN A 237 -33.83 5.84 14.05
N LEU A 238 -33.28 5.45 15.21
CA LEU A 238 -32.87 4.08 15.47
C LEU A 238 -34.12 3.19 15.53
N CYS A 239 -34.15 2.13 14.73
CA CYS A 239 -35.29 1.22 14.63
C CYS A 239 -35.05 -0.03 15.48
N GLU A 240 -36.05 -0.44 16.26
CA GLU A 240 -35.98 -1.60 17.17
C GLU A 240 -36.53 -2.90 16.55
N SER A 241 -36.55 -3.02 15.22
CA SER A 241 -37.33 -4.07 14.54
C SER A 241 -36.77 -5.50 14.67
N THR A 242 -35.54 -5.68 15.15
CA THR A 242 -34.87 -6.98 15.30
C THR A 242 -34.13 -7.08 16.65
N ASN A 243 -33.89 -8.31 17.14
CA ASN A 243 -33.10 -8.52 18.37
C ASN A 243 -31.70 -7.89 18.29
N ASN A 244 -31.09 -7.92 17.10
CA ASN A 244 -29.80 -7.30 16.84
C ASN A 244 -29.85 -5.78 16.91
N SER A 245 -30.92 -5.16 16.37
CA SER A 245 -31.08 -3.72 16.43
C SER A 245 -31.37 -3.22 17.84
N GLN A 246 -32.11 -4.00 18.65
CA GLN A 246 -32.31 -3.73 20.07
C GLN A 246 -31.01 -3.84 20.86
N THR A 247 -30.21 -4.89 20.61
CA THR A 247 -28.89 -5.05 21.24
C THR A 247 -27.95 -3.91 20.85
N PHE A 248 -28.02 -3.47 19.59
CA PHE A 248 -27.30 -2.30 19.11
C PHE A 248 -27.70 -1.02 19.81
N LEU A 249 -29.01 -0.75 19.86
CA LEU A 249 -29.54 0.40 20.56
C LEU A 249 -29.16 0.39 22.04
N SER A 250 -29.24 -0.77 22.70
CA SER A 250 -28.83 -0.92 24.11
C SER A 250 -27.37 -0.54 24.32
N LEU A 251 -26.45 -0.96 23.43
CA LEU A 251 -25.06 -0.53 23.49
C LEU A 251 -24.93 0.99 23.33
N ILE A 252 -25.59 1.57 22.33
CA ILE A 252 -25.53 3.01 22.05
C ILE A 252 -26.01 3.82 23.26
N LEU A 253 -27.14 3.42 23.85
CA LEU A 253 -27.68 4.06 25.05
C LEU A 253 -26.80 3.86 26.29
N THR A 254 -26.26 2.66 26.49
CA THR A 254 -25.42 2.32 27.65
C THR A 254 -24.16 3.19 27.71
N HIS A 255 -23.54 3.45 26.55
CA HIS A 255 -22.32 4.27 26.46
C HIS A 255 -22.59 5.74 26.14
N GLY A 256 -23.85 6.17 26.13
CA GLY A 256 -24.25 7.56 25.89
C GLY A 256 -23.98 8.07 24.46
N PHE A 257 -23.83 7.17 23.50
CA PHE A 257 -23.61 7.53 22.10
C PHE A 257 -24.86 8.17 21.48
N GLN A 258 -24.65 9.21 20.69
CA GLN A 258 -25.67 9.83 19.85
C GLN A 258 -25.30 9.70 18.39
N GLN A 259 -26.25 9.24 17.57
CA GLN A 259 -26.11 9.19 16.11
C GLN A 259 -26.25 10.60 15.53
N LEU A 260 -25.26 11.03 14.74
CA LEU A 260 -25.19 12.39 14.19
C LEU A 260 -25.42 12.44 12.67
N VAL A 261 -25.39 11.31 11.97
CA VAL A 261 -25.76 11.26 10.54
C VAL A 261 -27.28 11.20 10.40
N THR A 262 -27.85 12.21 9.75
CA THR A 262 -29.31 12.38 9.57
C THR A 262 -29.77 12.27 8.11
N SER A 263 -28.90 11.84 7.20
CA SER A 263 -29.22 11.69 5.78
C SER A 263 -28.61 10.41 5.20
N PRO A 264 -29.23 9.82 4.17
CA PRO A 264 -28.75 8.57 3.60
C PRO A 264 -27.39 8.76 2.95
N THR A 265 -26.55 7.75 3.05
CA THR A 265 -25.17 7.78 2.54
C THR A 265 -24.99 6.96 1.27
N ARG A 266 -25.91 6.02 0.98
CA ARG A 266 -25.91 5.25 -0.27
C ARG A 266 -27.32 5.15 -0.83
N GLY A 267 -27.63 5.89 -1.89
CA GLY A 267 -28.99 5.99 -2.40
C GLY A 267 -29.94 6.48 -1.31
N ASN A 268 -30.93 5.65 -0.92
CA ASN A 268 -31.86 5.94 0.18
C ASN A 268 -31.49 5.25 1.51
N ALA A 269 -30.37 4.51 1.56
CA ALA A 269 -29.96 3.74 2.72
C ALA A 269 -28.98 4.52 3.62
N TYR A 270 -29.10 4.29 4.93
CA TYR A 270 -28.22 4.82 5.97
C TYR A 270 -27.26 3.71 6.38
N LEU A 271 -26.12 3.63 5.69
CA LEU A 271 -25.13 2.58 5.92
C LEU A 271 -23.93 3.10 6.71
N ASP A 272 -23.54 4.35 6.42
CA ASP A 272 -22.43 5.03 7.07
C ASP A 272 -22.96 5.84 8.27
N LEU A 273 -22.52 5.47 9.46
CA LEU A 273 -23.02 6.01 10.72
C LEU A 273 -21.92 6.76 11.47
N LEU A 274 -22.30 7.74 12.30
CA LEU A 274 -21.39 8.54 13.12
C LEU A 274 -22.00 8.73 14.52
N PHE A 275 -21.45 8.02 15.48
CA PHE A 275 -21.84 8.09 16.88
C PHE A 275 -20.79 8.84 17.70
N CYS A 276 -21.24 9.69 18.63
CA CYS A 276 -20.36 10.34 19.60
C CYS A 276 -21.02 10.41 20.97
N ASN A 277 -20.23 10.16 22.02
CA ASN A 277 -20.69 10.28 23.42
C ASN A 277 -20.50 11.69 24.00
N ASP A 278 -19.78 12.58 23.30
CA ASP A 278 -19.66 14.01 23.63
C ASP A 278 -20.27 14.85 22.51
N THR A 279 -21.51 15.29 22.73
CA THR A 279 -22.29 16.07 21.77
C THR A 279 -21.68 17.43 21.41
N PHE A 280 -20.79 17.97 22.26
CA PHE A 280 -20.14 19.25 21.98
C PHE A 280 -18.87 19.11 21.14
N LEU A 281 -18.36 17.89 20.97
CA LEU A 281 -17.13 17.60 20.25
C LEU A 281 -17.31 17.65 18.73
N ILE A 282 -18.46 17.21 18.20
CA ILE A 282 -18.71 17.15 16.76
C ILE A 282 -19.71 18.24 16.34
N ARG A 283 -19.42 18.92 15.23
CA ARG A 283 -20.28 19.95 14.63
C ARG A 283 -20.34 19.82 13.11
N ASN A 284 -21.29 20.52 12.50
CA ASN A 284 -21.40 20.68 11.04
C ASN A 284 -21.38 19.36 10.26
N VAL A 285 -22.08 18.33 10.77
CA VAL A 285 -22.22 17.05 10.06
C VAL A 285 -23.01 17.29 8.78
N GLN A 286 -22.40 17.00 7.64
CA GLN A 286 -22.99 17.17 6.32
C GLN A 286 -22.63 15.97 5.43
N ILE A 287 -23.56 15.61 4.55
CA ILE A 287 -23.28 14.67 3.48
C ILE A 287 -22.63 15.45 2.33
N GLY A 288 -21.54 14.90 1.80
CA GLY A 288 -20.76 15.44 0.70
C GLY A 288 -20.77 14.50 -0.52
N ALA A 289 -20.23 15.02 -1.63
CA ALA A 289 -20.09 14.26 -2.85
C ALA A 289 -19.24 12.99 -2.64
N PRO A 290 -19.58 11.86 -3.29
CA PRO A 290 -18.76 10.66 -3.26
C PRO A 290 -17.27 10.90 -3.57
N ILE A 291 -16.40 10.11 -2.95
CA ILE A 291 -14.96 10.12 -3.22
C ILE A 291 -14.69 9.20 -4.41
N GLY A 292 -14.03 9.74 -5.44
CA GLY A 292 -13.70 9.00 -6.66
C GLY A 292 -14.95 8.40 -7.33
N GLY A 293 -14.87 7.11 -7.64
CA GLY A 293 -15.97 6.30 -8.18
C GLY A 293 -16.86 5.60 -7.16
N SER A 294 -16.78 5.96 -5.87
CA SER A 294 -17.63 5.37 -4.83
C SER A 294 -19.12 5.64 -5.08
N ASP A 295 -19.96 4.66 -4.77
CA ASP A 295 -21.41 4.79 -4.70
C ASP A 295 -21.91 5.27 -3.32
N HIS A 296 -21.01 5.39 -2.34
CA HIS A 296 -21.28 6.01 -1.05
C HIS A 296 -20.94 7.50 -1.07
N SER A 297 -21.80 8.29 -0.44
CA SER A 297 -21.61 9.71 -0.18
C SER A 297 -20.71 9.90 1.03
N THR A 298 -19.94 10.98 1.04
CA THR A 298 -18.99 11.24 2.13
C THR A 298 -19.70 11.86 3.33
N VAL A 299 -19.37 11.44 4.54
CA VAL A 299 -19.76 12.13 5.77
C VAL A 299 -18.64 13.10 6.16
N ILE A 300 -18.94 14.40 6.18
CA ILE A 300 -18.00 15.46 6.56
C ILE A 300 -18.48 16.07 7.87
N PHE A 301 -17.59 16.23 8.84
CA PHE A 301 -17.90 16.85 10.12
C PHE A 301 -16.67 17.56 10.69
N ASP A 302 -16.92 18.55 11.55
CA ASP A 302 -15.89 19.33 12.20
C ASP A 302 -15.71 18.87 13.65
N LEU A 303 -14.47 18.77 14.10
CA LEU A 303 -14.15 18.60 15.51
C LEU A 303 -14.03 19.98 16.17
N ASN A 304 -14.84 20.22 17.18
CA ASN A 304 -14.84 21.44 17.97
C ASN A 304 -13.68 21.41 18.99
N LEU A 305 -12.47 21.65 18.49
CA LEU A 305 -11.26 21.69 19.27
C LEU A 305 -10.93 23.14 19.64
N LEU A 306 -10.67 23.41 20.92
CA LEU A 306 -10.46 24.77 21.45
C LEU A 306 -9.24 25.50 20.84
N VAL A 307 -8.30 24.77 20.23
CA VAL A 307 -7.15 25.33 19.51
C VAL A 307 -6.77 24.38 18.38
N LEU A 308 -6.65 24.87 17.14
CA LEU A 308 -5.93 24.16 16.08
C LEU A 308 -4.43 24.26 16.39
N PRO A 309 -3.75 23.18 16.80
CA PRO A 309 -2.31 23.25 16.98
C PRO A 309 -1.66 23.57 15.62
N GLU A 310 -0.68 24.48 15.59
CA GLU A 310 0.24 24.51 14.46
C GLU A 310 0.84 23.10 14.34
N ILE A 311 0.55 22.39 13.25
CA ILE A 311 1.02 21.01 13.10
C ILE A 311 2.50 21.08 12.76
N PHE A 312 3.32 20.60 13.70
CA PHE A 312 4.76 20.47 13.51
C PHE A 312 5.12 19.00 13.33
N GLU A 313 6.04 18.75 12.42
CA GLU A 313 6.71 17.48 12.26
C GLU A 313 8.08 17.57 12.95
N TYR A 314 8.36 16.62 13.85
CA TYR A 314 9.66 16.47 14.47
C TYR A 314 10.50 15.53 13.61
N LYS A 315 11.55 16.06 12.98
CA LYS A 315 12.48 15.29 12.15
C LYS A 315 13.86 15.29 12.79
N ARG A 316 14.58 14.17 12.64
CA ARG A 316 16.02 14.14 12.94
C ARG A 316 16.74 15.07 11.97
N ASP A 317 17.57 15.96 12.50
CA ASP A 317 18.37 16.89 11.70
C ASP A 317 19.71 16.26 11.35
N PHE A 318 19.70 15.36 10.36
CA PHE A 318 20.91 14.70 9.86
C PHE A 318 21.95 15.71 9.35
N LYS A 319 21.53 16.90 8.90
CA LYS A 319 22.47 17.89 8.36
C LYS A 319 23.35 18.51 9.44
N ASN A 320 22.79 18.73 10.63
CA ASN A 320 23.44 19.46 11.71
C ASN A 320 23.91 18.53 12.85
N ALA A 321 23.91 17.22 12.64
CA ALA A 321 24.47 16.27 13.59
C ALA A 321 26.00 16.44 13.69
N ASP A 322 26.54 16.25 14.89
CA ASP A 322 27.99 16.27 15.12
C ASP A 322 28.61 14.94 14.66
N TYR A 323 28.94 14.88 13.38
CA TYR A 323 29.55 13.70 12.77
C TYR A 323 30.92 13.36 13.36
N SER A 324 31.66 14.35 13.90
CA SER A 324 32.95 14.09 14.52
C SER A 324 32.76 13.31 15.83
N ALA A 325 31.84 13.73 16.68
CA ALA A 325 31.50 13.01 17.91
C ALA A 325 30.90 11.62 17.63
N ILE A 326 30.06 11.50 16.57
CA ILE A 326 29.51 10.21 16.14
C ILE A 326 30.62 9.23 15.73
N LEU A 327 31.57 9.69 14.91
CA LEU A 327 32.68 8.85 14.44
C LEU A 327 33.57 8.40 15.61
N GLU A 328 33.87 9.30 16.55
CA GLU A 328 34.61 8.96 17.76
C GLU A 328 33.87 7.93 18.61
N HIS A 329 32.56 8.12 18.80
CA HIS A 329 31.75 7.17 19.56
C HIS A 329 31.71 5.79 18.89
N LEU A 330 31.42 5.72 17.58
CA LEU A 330 31.39 4.47 16.83
C LEU A 330 32.76 3.77 16.80
N ALA A 331 33.86 4.52 16.79
CA ALA A 331 35.21 3.96 16.85
C ALA A 331 35.55 3.34 18.22
N ASN A 332 34.94 3.86 19.28
CA ASN A 332 35.15 3.38 20.66
C ASN A 332 34.24 2.20 21.04
N ILE A 333 33.32 1.78 20.17
CA ILE A 333 32.46 0.62 20.40
C ILE A 333 33.26 -0.67 20.18
N ASP A 334 33.16 -1.60 21.13
CA ASP A 334 33.69 -2.95 20.97
C ASP A 334 32.78 -3.79 20.05
N TRP A 335 32.96 -3.63 18.74
CA TRP A 335 32.19 -4.35 17.73
C TRP A 335 32.43 -5.86 17.78
N LEU A 336 33.67 -6.28 18.03
CA LEU A 336 34.03 -7.70 18.09
C LEU A 336 33.38 -8.39 19.28
N GLY A 337 33.43 -7.76 20.46
CA GLY A 337 32.72 -8.25 21.65
C GLY A 337 31.21 -8.28 21.43
N SER A 338 30.65 -7.21 20.85
CA SER A 338 29.21 -7.10 20.59
C SER A 338 28.70 -8.19 19.65
N PHE A 339 29.44 -8.50 18.57
CA PHE A 339 29.04 -9.54 17.62
C PHE A 339 29.32 -10.95 18.13
N ASN A 340 30.39 -11.17 18.90
CA ASN A 340 30.68 -12.49 19.49
C ASN A 340 29.63 -12.93 20.52
N MET A 341 28.78 -12.03 21.02
CA MET A 341 27.67 -12.37 21.91
C MET A 341 26.44 -12.91 21.16
N THR A 342 26.46 -12.94 19.83
CA THR A 342 25.33 -13.36 18.98
C THR A 342 25.65 -14.66 18.24
N ASN A 343 24.63 -15.48 17.98
CA ASN A 343 24.80 -16.83 17.42
C ASN A 343 24.48 -16.90 15.92
N THR A 344 23.83 -15.88 15.37
CA THR A 344 23.42 -15.87 13.96
C THR A 344 23.72 -14.53 13.29
N VAL A 345 23.85 -14.56 11.95
CA VAL A 345 24.05 -13.35 11.13
C VAL A 345 22.89 -12.35 11.30
N ASN A 346 21.66 -12.85 11.47
CA ASN A 346 20.51 -11.98 11.71
C ASN A 346 20.63 -11.27 13.07
N GLU A 347 21.02 -11.97 14.13
CA GLU A 347 21.24 -11.37 15.46
C GLU A 347 22.38 -10.34 15.44
N MET A 348 23.44 -10.59 14.68
CA MET A 348 24.51 -9.60 14.45
C MET A 348 23.98 -8.34 13.77
N TYR A 349 23.14 -8.49 12.74
CA TYR A 349 22.52 -7.38 12.02
C TYR A 349 21.57 -6.57 12.91
N GLU A 350 20.72 -7.24 13.70
CA GLU A 350 19.84 -6.57 14.65
C GLU A 350 20.62 -5.84 15.75
N THR A 351 21.73 -6.42 16.22
CA THR A 351 22.62 -5.77 17.19
C THR A 351 23.28 -4.53 16.60
N PHE A 352 23.76 -4.61 15.36
CA PHE A 352 24.30 -3.47 14.63
C PHE A 352 23.26 -2.35 14.46
N LEU A 353 22.04 -2.69 14.07
CA LEU A 353 20.94 -1.72 13.96
C LEU A 353 20.60 -1.09 15.31
N ALA A 354 20.52 -1.89 16.39
CA ALA A 354 20.23 -1.39 17.73
C ALA A 354 21.28 -0.35 18.18
N ILE A 355 22.56 -0.63 17.95
CA ILE A 355 23.65 0.30 18.23
C ILE A 355 23.49 1.58 17.40
N LEU A 356 23.25 1.47 16.10
CA LEU A 356 23.05 2.65 15.24
C LEU A 356 21.83 3.46 15.64
N HIS A 357 20.72 2.82 16.00
CA HIS A 357 19.53 3.51 16.49
C HIS A 357 19.83 4.28 17.77
N HIS A 358 20.60 3.70 18.69
CA HIS A 358 21.03 4.38 19.90
C HIS A 358 21.92 5.61 19.60
N VAL A 359 22.87 5.48 18.68
CA VAL A 359 23.69 6.61 18.21
C VAL A 359 22.82 7.69 17.56
N ILE A 360 21.81 7.30 16.78
CA ILE A 360 20.86 8.24 16.20
C ILE A 360 20.11 9.02 17.29
N GLU A 361 19.71 8.36 18.36
CA GLU A 361 19.02 9.02 19.47
C GLU A 361 19.91 10.00 20.24
N LEU A 362 21.17 9.65 20.47
CA LEU A 362 22.12 10.45 21.24
C LEU A 362 22.63 11.67 20.48
N PHE A 363 22.99 11.50 19.20
CA PHE A 363 23.78 12.51 18.47
C PHE A 363 22.99 13.27 17.40
N PHE A 364 21.79 12.82 17.03
CA PHE A 364 21.00 13.49 16.00
C PHE A 364 19.91 14.37 16.65
N PRO A 365 20.09 15.70 16.66
CA PRO A 365 19.13 16.60 17.27
C PRO A 365 17.79 16.52 16.54
N ILE A 366 16.71 16.75 17.29
CA ILE A 366 15.36 16.82 16.74
C ILE A 366 15.09 18.26 16.30
N ARG A 367 14.79 18.44 15.03
CA ARG A 367 14.34 19.71 14.46
C ARG A 367 12.83 19.72 14.33
N LYS A 368 12.24 20.81 14.83
CA LYS A 368 10.83 21.15 14.65
C LYS A 368 10.63 21.79 13.27
N VAL A 369 9.81 21.18 12.43
CA VAL A 369 9.50 21.69 11.08
C VAL A 369 8.00 21.92 10.99
N LYS A 370 7.56 23.08 10.47
CA LYS A 370 6.14 23.28 10.16
C LYS A 370 5.75 22.28 9.07
N LEU A 371 4.69 21.51 9.30
CA LEU A 371 4.19 20.59 8.30
C LEU A 371 3.73 21.41 7.10
N ALA A 372 4.39 21.24 5.95
CA ALA A 372 4.00 21.93 4.74
C ALA A 372 2.61 21.44 4.34
N GLN A 373 1.63 22.34 4.32
CA GLN A 373 0.33 22.01 3.75
C GLN A 373 0.52 21.71 2.27
N LEU A 374 0.36 20.44 1.90
CA LEU A 374 0.34 20.01 0.51
C LEU A 374 -0.94 20.57 -0.14
N SER A 375 -0.84 21.79 -0.67
CA SER A 375 -1.93 22.40 -1.43
C SER A 375 -1.96 21.80 -2.83
N LEU A 376 -3.10 21.22 -3.20
CA LEU A 376 -3.40 20.86 -4.59
C LEU A 376 -3.21 22.10 -5.51
N PRO A 377 -2.79 21.92 -6.77
CA PRO A 377 -2.77 22.99 -7.76
C PRO A 377 -4.14 23.69 -7.88
N LYS A 378 -4.14 25.02 -8.10
CA LYS A 378 -5.36 25.83 -8.18
C LYS A 378 -6.40 25.32 -9.19
N TYR A 379 -5.96 24.72 -10.30
CA TYR A 379 -6.88 24.17 -11.29
C TYR A 379 -7.65 22.95 -10.76
N LEU A 380 -7.00 22.05 -10.02
CA LEU A 380 -7.66 20.90 -9.39
C LEU A 380 -8.62 21.34 -8.29
N GLN A 381 -8.22 22.33 -7.48
CA GLN A 381 -9.12 22.91 -6.46
C GLN A 381 -10.41 23.45 -7.11
N ARG A 382 -10.29 24.19 -8.23
CA ARG A 382 -11.46 24.68 -8.97
C ARG A 382 -12.35 23.54 -9.49
N MET A 383 -11.74 22.48 -10.01
CA MET A 383 -12.49 21.31 -10.49
C MET A 383 -13.23 20.61 -9.35
N LEU A 384 -12.57 20.40 -8.21
CA LEU A 384 -13.18 19.81 -7.01
C LEU A 384 -14.33 20.67 -6.48
N ASN A 385 -14.15 21.99 -6.40
CA ASN A 385 -15.20 22.91 -5.96
C ASN A 385 -16.40 22.91 -6.92
N HIS A 386 -16.14 22.92 -8.23
CA HIS A 386 -17.19 22.84 -9.24
C HIS A 386 -17.95 21.52 -9.16
N ARG A 387 -17.23 20.40 -8.97
CA ARG A 387 -17.82 19.08 -8.74
C ARG A 387 -18.73 19.10 -7.51
N THR A 388 -18.27 19.63 -6.38
CA THR A 388 -19.06 19.74 -5.14
C THR A 388 -20.30 20.59 -5.33
N LEU A 389 -20.21 21.70 -6.07
CA LEU A 389 -21.35 22.54 -6.41
C LEU A 389 -22.40 21.78 -7.24
N LEU A 390 -21.97 21.06 -8.27
CA LEU A 390 -22.87 20.26 -9.10
C LEU A 390 -23.54 19.13 -8.32
N TRP A 391 -22.81 18.49 -7.41
CA TRP A 391 -23.40 17.49 -6.51
C TRP A 391 -24.49 18.09 -5.63
N LYS A 392 -24.22 19.23 -4.97
CA LYS A 392 -25.23 19.94 -4.17
C LYS A 392 -26.46 20.28 -5.01
N ASN A 393 -26.26 20.77 -6.23
CA ASN A 393 -27.37 21.06 -7.14
C ASN A 393 -28.17 19.81 -7.54
N ALA A 394 -27.50 18.68 -7.79
CA ALA A 394 -28.15 17.42 -8.12
C ALA A 394 -28.98 16.88 -6.95
N VAL A 395 -28.44 16.92 -5.73
CA VAL A 395 -29.15 16.54 -4.50
C VAL A 395 -30.36 17.44 -4.24
N LEU A 396 -30.25 18.75 -4.49
CA LEU A 396 -31.35 19.70 -4.29
C LEU A 396 -32.46 19.54 -5.32
N LYS A 397 -32.13 19.36 -6.60
CA LYS A 397 -33.11 19.34 -7.69
C LYS A 397 -33.70 17.96 -7.97
N GLN A 398 -32.97 16.89 -7.63
CA GLN A 398 -33.38 15.49 -7.86
C GLN A 398 -33.78 15.19 -9.32
N ASP A 399 -33.21 15.91 -10.30
CA ASP A 399 -33.48 15.72 -11.73
C ASP A 399 -32.32 15.02 -12.46
N ALA A 400 -32.65 14.27 -13.50
CA ALA A 400 -31.67 13.47 -14.26
C ALA A 400 -30.56 14.33 -14.88
N ASN A 401 -30.90 15.51 -15.42
CA ASN A 401 -29.93 16.39 -16.08
C ASN A 401 -28.90 16.97 -15.10
N SER A 402 -29.31 17.29 -13.87
CA SER A 402 -28.38 17.72 -12.81
C SER A 402 -27.47 16.57 -12.37
N TRP A 403 -27.99 15.35 -12.25
CA TRP A 403 -27.18 14.16 -11.97
C TRP A 403 -26.20 13.83 -13.08
N ASP A 404 -26.59 13.97 -14.35
CA ASP A 404 -25.71 13.72 -15.50
C ASP A 404 -24.57 14.75 -15.57
N LYS A 405 -24.86 16.03 -15.33
CA LYS A 405 -23.83 17.07 -15.20
C LYS A 405 -22.84 16.77 -14.08
N PHE A 406 -23.34 16.30 -12.93
CA PHE A 406 -22.47 15.89 -11.83
C PHE A 406 -21.59 14.70 -12.22
N LYS A 407 -22.17 13.64 -12.80
CA LYS A 407 -21.42 12.43 -13.23
C LYS A 407 -20.30 12.79 -14.22
N GLU A 408 -20.60 13.63 -15.20
CA GLU A 408 -19.61 14.10 -16.16
C GLU A 408 -18.47 14.88 -15.49
N ALA A 409 -18.81 15.82 -14.60
CA ALA A 409 -17.82 16.60 -13.87
C ALA A 409 -17.00 15.74 -12.89
N ASN A 410 -17.61 14.74 -12.24
CA ASN A 410 -16.92 13.80 -11.35
C ASN A 410 -15.86 13.02 -12.12
N LEU A 411 -16.25 12.39 -13.23
CA LEU A 411 -15.33 11.61 -14.08
C LEU A 411 -14.17 12.46 -14.61
N ARG A 412 -14.45 13.70 -15.03
CA ARG A 412 -13.40 14.62 -15.49
C ARG A 412 -12.44 15.01 -14.36
N THR A 413 -12.96 15.25 -13.17
CA THR A 413 -12.16 15.63 -11.99
C THR A 413 -11.31 14.47 -11.52
N GLU A 414 -11.87 13.27 -11.43
CA GLU A 414 -11.16 12.03 -11.09
C GLU A 414 -10.00 11.77 -12.04
N LYS A 415 -10.24 11.84 -13.36
CA LYS A 415 -9.17 11.70 -14.36
C LYS A 415 -8.06 12.74 -14.18
N ALA A 416 -8.41 13.98 -13.85
CA ALA A 416 -7.44 15.04 -13.64
C ALA A 416 -6.59 14.83 -12.36
N VAL A 417 -7.23 14.39 -11.27
CA VAL A 417 -6.54 14.04 -10.01
C VAL A 417 -5.62 12.84 -10.23
N ASN A 418 -6.08 11.77 -10.88
CA ASN A 418 -5.26 10.59 -11.18
C ASN A 418 -4.06 10.93 -12.05
N ARG A 419 -4.23 11.76 -13.10
CA ARG A 419 -3.10 12.25 -13.92
C ARG A 419 -2.09 13.05 -13.09
N TYR A 420 -2.56 13.85 -12.14
CA TYR A 420 -1.69 14.61 -11.26
C TYR A 420 -0.92 13.72 -10.28
N ASN A 421 -1.57 12.69 -9.73
CA ASN A 421 -0.92 11.70 -8.87
C ASN A 421 0.17 10.94 -9.64
N VAL A 422 -0.13 10.46 -10.85
CA VAL A 422 0.87 9.81 -11.74
C VAL A 422 2.01 10.77 -12.08
N TYR A 423 1.72 12.05 -12.35
CA TYR A 423 2.77 13.06 -12.56
C TYR A 423 3.65 13.22 -11.32
N LEU A 424 3.06 13.29 -10.12
CA LEU A 424 3.82 13.40 -8.87
C LEU A 424 4.66 12.16 -8.59
N GLU A 425 4.18 10.96 -8.93
CA GLU A 425 4.93 9.71 -8.82
C GLU A 425 6.11 9.69 -9.80
N LYS A 426 5.88 10.02 -11.07
CA LYS A 426 6.95 10.11 -12.08
C LYS A 426 8.01 11.14 -11.69
N LYS A 427 7.59 12.32 -11.29
CA LYS A 427 8.50 13.38 -10.82
C LYS A 427 9.32 12.93 -9.61
N LEU A 428 8.76 12.09 -8.74
CA LEU A 428 9.47 11.54 -7.60
C LEU A 428 10.51 10.51 -8.01
N ILE A 429 10.16 9.62 -8.96
CA ILE A 429 11.07 8.61 -9.51
C ILE A 429 12.22 9.29 -10.27
N GLU A 430 11.91 10.33 -11.05
CA GLU A 430 12.89 11.13 -11.81
C GLU A 430 13.71 12.06 -10.91
N SER A 431 13.20 12.44 -9.74
CA SER A 431 14.00 13.17 -8.78
C SER A 431 14.99 12.20 -8.14
N GLU A 432 16.26 12.27 -8.52
CA GLU A 432 17.39 11.54 -7.90
C GLU A 432 17.58 11.85 -6.39
N ASP A 433 16.63 12.58 -5.79
CA ASP A 433 16.55 12.99 -4.40
C ASP A 433 15.96 11.86 -3.55
N LYS A 434 16.86 10.97 -3.09
CA LYS A 434 16.55 9.82 -2.22
C LYS A 434 15.71 10.21 -1.01
N THR A 435 15.86 11.42 -0.46
CA THR A 435 15.10 11.86 0.73
C THR A 435 13.62 12.05 0.45
N LYS A 436 13.25 12.54 -0.75
CA LYS A 436 11.84 12.66 -1.15
C LYS A 436 11.21 11.31 -1.40
N PHE A 437 11.94 10.40 -2.03
CA PHE A 437 11.49 9.04 -2.33
C PHE A 437 11.06 8.27 -1.07
N TYR A 438 11.90 8.25 -0.02
CA TYR A 438 11.59 7.57 1.25
C TYR A 438 10.59 8.33 2.15
N SER A 439 10.30 9.61 1.88
CA SER A 439 9.34 10.40 2.67
C SER A 439 7.88 10.17 2.28
N LYS A 440 7.61 9.72 1.05
CA LYS A 440 6.25 9.60 0.51
C LYS A 440 5.48 8.29 0.77
N PRO A 441 6.05 7.13 1.21
CA PRO A 441 5.26 5.89 1.28
C PRO A 441 4.14 5.87 2.33
N ARG A 442 3.96 6.93 3.14
CA ARG A 442 2.93 6.95 4.20
C ARG A 442 1.57 7.52 3.78
N HIS A 443 1.43 8.04 2.57
CA HIS A 443 0.13 8.53 2.08
C HIS A 443 -0.34 7.60 0.96
N GLY A 444 -1.24 6.68 1.31
CA GLY A 444 -1.85 5.75 0.37
C GLY A 444 -2.42 6.49 -0.85
N ALA A 445 -2.40 5.81 -2.00
CA ALA A 445 -2.73 6.32 -3.32
C ALA A 445 -4.17 6.88 -3.51
N ASN A 446 -4.97 6.98 -2.44
CA ASN A 446 -6.36 7.45 -2.47
C ASN A 446 -6.66 8.67 -1.58
N THR A 447 -5.69 9.22 -0.84
CA THR A 447 -5.98 10.27 0.17
C THR A 447 -5.31 11.63 -0.11
N MET A 448 -5.50 12.15 -1.32
CA MET A 448 -5.49 13.61 -1.52
C MET A 448 -6.90 14.09 -1.84
N VAL A 449 -7.75 14.09 -0.81
CA VAL A 449 -9.01 14.83 -0.79
C VAL A 449 -8.74 16.11 0.04
N PRO A 450 -9.21 17.30 -0.41
CA PRO A 450 -8.96 18.58 0.25
C PRO A 450 -9.40 18.64 1.71
#